data_AF-A0A558ATP8-F1
#
_entry.id   AF-A0A558ATP8-F1
#
_cell.length_a   1.000
_cell.length_b   1.000
_cell.length_c   1.000
_cell.angle_alpha   90.00
_cell.angle_beta   90.00
_cell.angle_gamma   90.00
#
_symmetry.space_group_name_H-M   'P 1'
#
loop_
_entity.id
_entity.type
_entity.pdbx_description
1 polymer ?
#
loop_
_entity_poly.entity_id
_entity_poly.type
_entity_poly.pdbx_seq_one_letter_code
_entity_poly.pdbx_strand_id
1 'polypeptide(L)'
;MMIFLKLVLAGAVSGVVFTLVMKLIRLFTGNKADVLFYNIDYIPVLKQWSDHKLLGILFHYFCCIASAVVMYLLLVPFGFETEVWSFVLLSTLGGSILYFLTGLSESPPSSDDYSAWLYWTLGHAVFGACVGLMVRLMI
;
A
#
# COMPACT_ATOMS: atom_id res chain seq x y z
N MET A 1 23.41 -0.85 6.18
CA MET A 1 23.26 0.34 5.31
C MET A 1 22.74 -0.02 3.92
N MET A 2 23.39 -0.91 3.16
CA MET A 2 23.01 -1.21 1.77
C MET A 2 21.62 -1.87 1.61
N ILE A 3 21.27 -2.83 2.45
CA ILE A 3 19.95 -3.50 2.40
C ILE A 3 18.82 -2.49 2.65
N PHE A 4 18.97 -1.64 3.67
CA PHE A 4 17.96 -0.62 3.99
C PHE A 4 17.71 0.34 2.82
N LEU A 5 18.77 0.82 2.14
CA LEU A 5 18.61 1.68 0.97
C LEU A 5 17.91 0.96 -0.20
N LYS A 6 18.20 -0.33 -0.41
CA LYS A 6 17.51 -1.17 -1.40
C LYS A 6 16.02 -1.31 -1.08
N LEU A 7 15.66 -1.49 0.21
CA LEU A 7 14.26 -1.56 0.66
C LEU A 7 13.53 -0.23 0.51
N VAL A 8 14.19 0.89 0.83
CA VAL A 8 13.65 2.24 0.59
C VAL A 8 13.36 2.45 -0.89
N LEU A 9 14.30 2.08 -1.76
CA LEU A 9 14.10 2.15 -3.21
C LEU A 9 12.95 1.24 -3.67
N ALA A 10 12.88 0.00 -3.16
CA ALA A 10 11.82 -0.94 -3.49
C ALA A 10 10.43 -0.39 -3.12
N GLY A 11 10.27 0.13 -1.90
CA GLY A 11 9.01 0.73 -1.46
C GLY A 11 8.63 1.98 -2.25
N ALA A 12 9.58 2.86 -2.53
CA ALA A 12 9.34 4.09 -3.29
C ALA A 12 8.88 3.80 -4.73
N VAL A 13 9.62 2.94 -5.45
CA VAL A 13 9.27 2.57 -6.84
C VAL A 13 7.96 1.79 -6.89
N SER A 14 7.76 0.83 -5.98
CA SER A 14 6.53 0.04 -5.92
C SER A 14 5.31 0.93 -5.59
N GLY A 15 5.47 1.96 -4.77
CA GLY A 15 4.42 2.95 -4.49
C GLY A 15 3.99 3.74 -5.74
N VAL A 16 4.94 4.08 -6.63
CA VAL A 16 4.62 4.71 -7.94
C VAL A 16 3.82 3.74 -8.81
N VAL A 17 4.29 2.51 -8.96
CA VAL A 17 3.60 1.47 -9.74
C VAL A 17 2.19 1.24 -9.22
N PHE A 18 2.04 1.12 -7.90
CA PHE A 18 0.77 0.89 -7.24
C PHE A 18 -0.21 2.07 -7.46
N THR A 19 0.28 3.31 -7.33
CA THR A 19 -0.49 4.52 -7.63
C THR A 19 -1.00 4.52 -9.07
N LEU A 20 -0.15 4.17 -10.04
CA LEU A 20 -0.53 4.12 -11.45
C LEU A 20 -1.61 3.06 -11.71
N VAL A 21 -1.46 1.86 -11.15
CA VAL A 21 -2.44 0.78 -11.30
C VAL A 21 -3.81 1.19 -10.76
N MET A 22 -3.88 1.77 -9.56
CA MET A 22 -5.16 2.20 -8.99
C MET A 22 -5.79 3.35 -9.77
N LYS A 23 -4.98 4.28 -10.30
CA LYS A 23 -5.48 5.32 -11.21
C LYS A 23 -6.06 4.75 -12.49
N LEU A 24 -5.46 3.70 -13.06
CA LEU A 24 -6.01 2.99 -14.22
C LEU A 24 -7.33 2.31 -13.87
N ILE A 25 -7.40 1.63 -12.73
CA ILE A 25 -8.66 1.02 -12.25
C ILE A 25 -9.75 2.09 -12.14
N ARG A 26 -9.47 3.23 -11.50
CA ARG A 26 -10.43 4.34 -11.44
C ARG A 26 -10.85 4.85 -12.82
N LEU A 27 -9.89 5.01 -13.74
CA LEU A 27 -10.17 5.48 -15.09
C LEU A 27 -11.15 4.56 -15.84
N PHE A 28 -10.98 3.24 -15.71
CA PHE A 28 -11.80 2.26 -16.45
C PHE A 28 -13.09 1.86 -15.74
N THR A 29 -13.15 1.95 -14.41
CA THR A 29 -14.28 1.42 -13.62
C THR A 29 -15.08 2.51 -12.91
N GLY A 30 -14.52 3.72 -12.79
CA GLY A 30 -15.06 4.79 -11.94
C GLY A 30 -14.92 4.54 -10.44
N ASN A 31 -14.39 3.39 -10.02
CA ASN A 31 -14.23 3.06 -8.61
C ASN A 31 -13.19 3.97 -7.92
N LYS A 32 -13.48 4.35 -6.68
CA LYS A 32 -12.72 5.36 -5.91
C LYS A 32 -11.76 4.77 -4.88
N ALA A 33 -11.38 3.50 -4.99
CA ALA A 33 -10.44 2.87 -4.06
C ALA A 33 -9.07 3.59 -3.96
N ASP A 34 -8.65 4.30 -5.02
CA ASP A 34 -7.43 5.12 -5.03
C ASP A 34 -7.50 6.34 -4.08
N VAL A 35 -8.69 6.78 -3.69
CA VAL A 35 -8.88 7.89 -2.73
C VAL A 35 -8.29 7.56 -1.37
N LEU A 36 -8.35 6.28 -0.97
CA LEU A 36 -7.83 5.79 0.31
C LEU A 36 -6.33 6.02 0.48
N PHE A 37 -5.55 6.12 -0.61
CA PHE A 37 -4.12 6.40 -0.51
C PHE A 37 -3.82 7.70 0.22
N TYR A 38 -4.64 8.71 -0.04
CA TYR A 38 -4.40 10.06 0.44
C TYR A 38 -5.29 10.39 1.64
N ASN A 39 -6.07 9.41 2.09
CA ASN A 39 -6.98 9.59 3.20
C ASN A 39 -6.24 9.45 4.53
N ILE A 40 -6.31 10.50 5.34
CA ILE A 40 -5.76 10.55 6.70
C ILE A 40 -6.81 11.05 7.70
N ASP A 41 -8.07 11.19 7.28
CA ASP A 41 -9.15 11.78 8.08
C ASP A 41 -9.60 10.88 9.25
N TYR A 42 -9.30 9.59 9.20
CA TYR A 42 -9.61 8.63 10.26
C TYR A 42 -8.55 8.61 11.37
N ILE A 43 -7.42 9.31 11.19
CA ILE A 43 -6.32 9.35 12.16
C ILE A 43 -6.50 10.58 13.06
N PRO A 44 -6.82 10.42 14.37
CA PRO A 44 -7.22 11.55 15.22
C PRO A 44 -6.25 12.74 15.23
N VAL A 45 -4.94 12.47 15.21
CA VAL A 45 -3.89 13.52 15.24
C VAL A 45 -3.71 14.19 13.88
N LEU A 46 -3.95 13.46 12.78
CA LEU A 46 -3.71 13.93 11.42
C LEU A 46 -4.96 14.48 10.72
N LYS A 47 -6.17 14.16 11.23
CA LYS A 47 -7.45 14.56 10.63
C LYS A 47 -7.57 16.06 10.39
N GLN A 48 -6.99 16.89 11.26
CA GLN A 48 -6.99 18.35 11.11
C GLN A 48 -6.31 18.85 9.83
N TRP A 49 -5.52 18.01 9.15
CA TRP A 49 -4.84 18.32 7.90
C TRP A 49 -5.34 17.49 6.72
N SER A 50 -6.51 16.84 6.83
CA SER A 50 -7.06 15.97 5.78
C SER A 50 -7.22 16.66 4.42
N ASP A 51 -7.44 17.97 4.42
CA ASP A 51 -7.61 18.76 3.20
C ASP A 51 -6.26 19.04 2.47
N HIS A 52 -5.13 18.82 3.16
CA HIS A 52 -3.80 19.01 2.57
C HIS A 52 -3.37 17.78 1.75
N LYS A 53 -3.68 17.81 0.45
CA LYS A 53 -3.32 16.74 -0.51
C LYS A 53 -1.86 16.29 -0.44
N LEU A 54 -0.93 17.24 -0.28
CA LEU A 54 0.50 16.92 -0.18
C LEU A 54 0.80 16.03 1.04
N LEU A 55 0.16 16.28 2.17
CA LEU A 55 0.37 15.50 3.39
C LEU A 55 -0.14 14.06 3.21
N GLY A 56 -1.32 13.88 2.60
CA GLY A 56 -1.84 12.55 2.27
C GLY A 56 -0.90 11.78 1.33
N ILE A 57 -0.33 12.45 0.31
CA ILE A 57 0.66 11.84 -0.60
C ILE A 57 1.93 11.43 0.16
N LEU A 58 2.48 12.32 0.98
CA LEU A 58 3.69 12.02 1.76
C LEU A 58 3.46 10.87 2.75
N PHE A 59 2.30 10.86 3.40
CA PHE A 59 1.89 9.78 4.30
C PHE A 59 1.82 8.44 3.56
N HIS A 60 1.18 8.40 2.39
CA HIS A 60 1.10 7.19 1.57
C HIS A 60 2.49 6.63 1.19
N TYR A 61 3.38 7.48 0.70
CA TYR A 61 4.72 7.05 0.27
C TYR A 61 5.59 6.63 1.46
N PHE A 62 5.43 7.30 2.61
CA PHE A 62 6.06 6.86 3.85
C PHE A 62 5.58 5.45 4.23
N CYS A 63 4.27 5.20 4.18
CA CYS A 63 3.71 3.87 4.43
C CYS A 63 4.22 2.83 3.43
N CYS A 64 4.34 3.15 2.14
CA CYS A 64 4.90 2.23 1.14
C CYS A 64 6.34 1.81 1.48
N ILE A 65 7.19 2.78 1.85
CA ILE A 65 8.58 2.51 2.26
C ILE A 65 8.60 1.69 3.56
N ALA A 66 7.83 2.10 4.56
CA ALA A 66 7.74 1.40 5.84
C ALA A 66 7.25 -0.04 5.65
N SER A 67 6.22 -0.26 4.84
CA SER A 67 5.70 -1.59 4.51
C SER A 67 6.75 -2.46 3.86
N ALA A 68 7.53 -1.95 2.89
CA ALA A 68 8.59 -2.74 2.26
C ALA A 68 9.64 -3.21 3.28
N VAL A 69 10.05 -2.32 4.20
CA VAL A 69 11.00 -2.65 5.27
C VAL A 69 10.40 -3.64 6.26
N VAL A 70 9.19 -3.40 6.76
CA VAL A 70 8.53 -4.24 7.75
C VAL A 70 8.23 -5.62 7.19
N MET A 71 7.72 -5.74 5.96
CA MET A 71 7.49 -7.04 5.32
C MET A 71 8.78 -7.84 5.21
N TYR A 72 9.87 -7.23 4.75
CA TYR A 72 11.18 -7.90 4.69
C TYR A 72 11.60 -8.42 6.07
N LEU A 73 11.55 -7.58 7.10
CA LEU A 73 11.93 -7.97 8.46
C LEU A 73 11.03 -9.05 9.06
N LEU A 74 9.74 -9.05 8.75
CA LEU A 74 8.80 -10.09 9.19
C LEU A 74 9.08 -11.44 8.52
N LEU A 75 9.66 -11.45 7.33
CA LEU A 75 9.93 -12.68 6.57
C LEU A 75 11.28 -13.32 6.91
N VAL A 76 12.27 -12.54 7.39
CA VAL A 76 13.61 -13.03 7.75
C VAL A 76 13.60 -14.22 8.73
N PRO A 77 12.80 -14.23 9.83
CA PRO A 77 12.79 -15.37 10.76
C PRO A 77 12.31 -16.68 10.13
N PHE A 78 11.62 -16.62 8.99
CA PHE A 78 11.07 -17.76 8.28
C PHE A 78 11.89 -18.16 7.03
N GLY A 79 12.92 -17.39 6.68
CA GLY A 79 13.72 -17.62 5.47
C GLY A 79 12.98 -17.32 4.15
N PHE A 80 11.96 -16.46 4.20
CA PHE A 80 11.10 -16.13 3.05
C PHE A 80 11.29 -14.70 2.54
N GLU A 81 12.32 -13.99 3.01
CA GLU A 81 12.56 -12.58 2.73
C GLU A 81 12.99 -12.28 1.28
N THR A 82 13.23 -13.31 0.46
CA THR A 82 13.52 -13.19 -0.98
C THR A 82 12.43 -13.82 -1.86
N GLU A 83 11.42 -14.44 -1.24
CA GLU A 83 10.34 -15.12 -1.94
C GLU A 83 9.22 -14.15 -2.30
N VAL A 84 9.03 -13.90 -3.60
CA VAL A 84 8.06 -12.91 -4.12
C VAL A 84 6.65 -13.20 -3.61
N TRP A 85 6.25 -14.47 -3.57
CA TRP A 85 4.91 -14.87 -3.14
C TRP A 85 4.62 -14.47 -1.68
N SER A 86 5.65 -14.41 -0.82
CA SER A 86 5.49 -14.05 0.58
C SER A 86 5.19 -12.57 0.76
N PHE A 87 5.79 -11.69 -0.06
CA PHE A 87 5.44 -10.27 -0.11
C PHE A 87 4.03 -10.04 -0.67
N VAL A 88 3.64 -10.78 -1.71
CA VAL A 88 2.27 -10.75 -2.24
C VAL A 88 1.29 -11.13 -1.15
N LEU A 89 1.53 -12.23 -0.44
CA LEU A 89 0.66 -12.70 0.64
C LEU A 89 0.52 -11.66 1.76
N LEU A 90 1.64 -11.17 2.30
CA LEU A 90 1.62 -10.19 3.39
C LEU A 90 0.94 -8.88 2.98
N SER A 91 1.26 -8.36 1.80
CA SER A 91 0.66 -7.12 1.33
C SER A 91 -0.83 -7.27 1.04
N THR A 92 -1.24 -8.37 0.41
CA THR A 92 -2.66 -8.63 0.09
C THR A 92 -3.48 -8.80 1.36
N LEU A 93 -3.00 -9.59 2.32
CA LEU A 93 -3.68 -9.79 3.61
C LEU A 93 -3.73 -8.49 4.41
N GLY A 94 -2.60 -7.80 4.56
CA GLY A 94 -2.52 -6.52 5.26
C GLY A 94 -3.43 -5.46 4.63
N GLY A 95 -3.37 -5.30 3.30
CA GLY A 95 -4.24 -4.39 2.55
C GLY A 95 -5.72 -4.72 2.71
N SER A 96 -6.09 -6.00 2.59
CA SER A 96 -7.48 -6.45 2.76
C SER A 96 -8.05 -6.10 4.13
N ILE A 97 -7.23 -6.22 5.19
CA ILE A 97 -7.63 -5.86 6.55
C ILE A 97 -7.70 -4.34 6.70
N LEU A 98 -6.70 -3.61 6.20
CA LEU A 98 -6.63 -2.15 6.30
C LEU A 98 -7.77 -1.44 5.60
N TYR A 99 -8.38 -2.05 4.56
CA TYR A 99 -9.54 -1.47 3.88
C TYR A 99 -10.67 -1.08 4.84
N PHE A 100 -10.92 -1.90 5.87
CA PHE A 100 -12.02 -1.66 6.79
C PHE A 100 -11.83 -0.43 7.70
N LEU A 101 -10.63 0.18 7.72
CA LEU A 101 -10.41 1.48 8.34
C LEU A 101 -11.23 2.59 7.66
N THR A 102 -11.69 2.37 6.42
CA THR A 102 -12.60 3.32 5.75
C THR A 102 -13.93 3.50 6.51
N GLY A 103 -14.34 2.53 7.35
CA GLY A 103 -15.51 2.69 8.22
C GLY A 103 -15.34 3.76 9.32
N LEU A 104 -14.13 4.25 9.51
CA LEU A 104 -13.80 5.37 10.43
C LEU A 104 -13.74 6.72 9.70
N SER A 105 -13.96 6.73 8.39
CA SER A 105 -13.86 7.89 7.51
C SER A 105 -15.21 8.27 6.95
N GLU A 106 -15.41 9.56 6.65
CA GLU A 106 -16.55 10.05 5.86
C GLU A 106 -16.22 10.06 4.35
N SER A 107 -14.94 9.89 4.00
CA SER A 107 -14.47 9.82 2.63
C SER A 107 -14.81 8.48 1.98
N PRO A 108 -15.09 8.43 0.66
CA PRO A 108 -15.32 7.17 -0.05
C PRO A 108 -14.01 6.36 -0.15
N PRO A 109 -14.09 5.04 -0.36
CA PRO A 109 -15.30 4.19 -0.46
C PRO A 109 -15.88 3.80 0.90
N SER A 110 -17.15 3.37 0.95
CA SER A 110 -17.72 2.81 2.17
C SER A 110 -17.11 1.45 2.51
N SER A 111 -17.16 1.05 3.78
CA SER A 111 -16.56 -0.22 4.24
C SER A 111 -17.26 -1.47 3.70
N ASP A 112 -18.46 -1.32 3.16
CA ASP A 112 -19.27 -2.35 2.51
C ASP A 112 -19.23 -2.30 0.96
N ASP A 113 -18.41 -1.41 0.37
CA ASP A 113 -18.16 -1.42 -1.08
C ASP A 113 -17.22 -2.58 -1.45
N TYR A 114 -17.81 -3.72 -1.77
CA TYR A 114 -17.08 -4.93 -2.17
C TYR A 114 -16.21 -4.74 -3.42
N SER A 115 -16.62 -3.87 -4.35
CA SER A 115 -15.83 -3.63 -5.57
C SER A 115 -14.57 -2.85 -5.23
N ALA A 116 -14.69 -1.82 -4.39
CA ALA A 116 -13.54 -1.06 -3.93
C ALA A 116 -12.61 -1.90 -3.06
N TRP A 117 -13.15 -2.77 -2.18
CA TRP A 117 -12.35 -3.74 -1.44
C TRP A 117 -11.56 -4.66 -2.37
N LEU A 118 -12.21 -5.23 -3.39
CA LEU A 118 -11.54 -6.12 -4.34
C LEU A 118 -10.41 -5.41 -5.10
N TYR A 119 -10.66 -4.21 -5.64
CA TYR A 119 -9.63 -3.45 -6.35
C TYR A 119 -8.49 -3.02 -5.45
N TRP A 120 -8.79 -2.60 -4.22
CA TRP A 120 -7.79 -2.27 -3.19
C TRP A 120 -6.89 -3.46 -2.88
N THR A 121 -7.49 -4.64 -2.65
CA THR A 121 -6.78 -5.89 -2.36
C THR A 121 -5.93 -6.34 -3.54
N LEU A 122 -6.45 -6.30 -4.77
CA LEU A 122 -5.68 -6.62 -5.98
C LEU A 122 -4.50 -5.66 -6.19
N GLY A 123 -4.73 -4.38 -5.93
CA GLY A 123 -3.68 -3.38 -5.99
C GLY A 123 -2.55 -3.65 -4.99
N HIS A 124 -2.89 -4.09 -3.77
CA HIS A 124 -1.89 -4.52 -2.78
C HIS A 124 -1.15 -5.79 -3.20
N ALA A 125 -1.82 -6.74 -3.87
CA ALA A 125 -1.14 -7.90 -4.45
C ALA A 125 -0.08 -7.46 -5.48
N VAL A 126 -0.39 -6.47 -6.34
CA VAL A 126 0.56 -5.89 -7.29
C VAL A 126 1.71 -5.17 -6.58
N PHE A 127 1.41 -4.38 -5.54
CA PHE A 127 2.43 -3.73 -4.73
C PHE A 127 3.40 -4.75 -4.11
N GLY A 128 2.86 -5.78 -3.44
CA GLY A 128 3.65 -6.87 -2.86
C GLY A 128 4.50 -7.61 -3.89
N ALA A 129 3.95 -7.88 -5.08
CA ALA A 129 4.71 -8.48 -6.18
C ALA A 129 5.87 -7.59 -6.63
N CYS A 130 5.64 -6.28 -6.77
CA CYS A 130 6.66 -5.32 -7.18
C CYS A 130 7.79 -5.23 -6.14
N VAL A 131 7.45 -5.11 -4.86
CA VAL A 131 8.42 -5.11 -3.75
C VAL A 131 9.21 -6.42 -3.74
N GLY A 132 8.52 -7.57 -3.78
CA GLY A 132 9.17 -8.89 -3.73
C GLY A 132 10.11 -9.13 -4.91
N LEU A 133 9.73 -8.74 -6.13
CA LEU A 133 10.60 -8.81 -7.30
C LEU A 133 11.84 -7.94 -7.13
N MET A 134 11.66 -6.68 -6.69
CA MET A 134 12.79 -5.79 -6.47
C MET A 134 13.73 -6.32 -5.37
N VAL A 135 13.18 -6.82 -4.27
CA VAL A 135 13.96 -7.45 -3.20
C VAL A 135 14.76 -8.63 -3.74
N ARG A 136 14.12 -9.56 -4.44
CA ARG A 136 14.78 -10.74 -5.04
C ARG A 136 15.88 -10.39 -6.04
N LEU A 137 15.74 -9.28 -6.76
CA LEU A 137 16.72 -8.82 -7.75
C LEU A 137 17.89 -8.06 -7.13
N MET A 138 17.67 -7.40 -5.99
CA MET A 138 18.65 -6.48 -5.41
C MET A 138 19.36 -7.03 -4.18
N ILE A 139 18.75 -7.93 -3.40
CA ILE A 139 19.28 -8.43 -2.12
C ILE A 139 19.75 -9.87 -2.31
#